data_AF-A0A7J3EL60-F1
#
_entry.id   AF-A0A7J3EL60-F1
#
_cell.length_a   1.000
_cell.length_b   1.000
_cell.length_c   1.000
_cell.angle_alpha   90.00
_cell.angle_beta   90.00
_cell.angle_gamma   90.00
#
_symmetry.space_group_name_H-M   'P 1'
#
loop_
_entity.id
_entity.type
_entity.pdbx_description
1 polymer ?
#
loop_
_entity_poly.entity_id
_entity_poly.type
_entity_poly.pdbx_seq_one_letter_code
_entity_poly.pdbx_strand_id
1 'polypeptide(L)'
;MSRVARKLRVVIVVGVAGVGKSTVLSHAKSILGGEGYAVEILNYGDFMLKYVVEKGICKSRDEIRSLPLSEQRSVQSLVAREMRNYIDSLTLKYPEKDVVVFVDTHAVIKTATGFWPGLPEYVIKELKPDTIVVVEADPQSIVQRQSKDLSRYRG
;
A
#
# COMPACT_ATOMS: atom_id res chain seq x y z
N MET A 1 -19.56 24.83 20.60
CA MET A 1 -18.54 24.85 19.52
C MET A 1 -18.75 23.59 18.68
N SER A 2 -19.27 23.71 17.47
CA SER A 2 -19.52 22.58 16.57
C SER A 2 -18.18 22.00 16.11
N ARG A 3 -17.90 20.73 16.44
CA ARG A 3 -16.78 19.99 15.82
C ARG A 3 -17.09 19.88 14.33
N VAL A 4 -16.35 20.61 13.51
CA VAL A 4 -16.30 20.34 12.06
C VAL A 4 -15.92 18.87 11.89
N ALA A 5 -16.66 18.12 11.07
CA ALA A 5 -16.34 16.73 10.80
C ALA A 5 -14.94 16.64 10.19
N ARG A 6 -13.98 16.16 10.97
CA ARG A 6 -12.56 16.06 10.60
C ARG A 6 -12.40 15.03 9.49
N LYS A 7 -11.54 15.32 8.51
CA LYS A 7 -11.54 14.61 7.23
C LYS A 7 -10.45 13.55 7.19
N LEU A 8 -10.86 12.30 6.98
CA LEU A 8 -9.97 11.21 6.59
C LEU A 8 -9.89 11.16 5.06
N ARG A 9 -8.67 11.09 4.52
CA ARG A 9 -8.40 10.88 3.10
C ARG A 9 -7.55 9.63 2.90
N VAL A 10 -7.98 8.75 2.01
CA VAL A 10 -7.25 7.53 1.64
C VAL A 10 -6.76 7.66 0.21
N VAL A 11 -5.45 7.70 0.03
CA VAL A 11 -4.79 7.83 -1.27
C VAL A 11 -4.02 6.55 -1.56
N ILE A 12 -4.39 5.83 -2.60
CA ILE A 12 -3.60 4.69 -3.05
C ILE A 12 -2.52 5.18 -4.01
N VAL A 13 -1.28 4.76 -3.80
CA VAL A 13 -0.14 5.11 -4.65
C VAL A 13 0.38 3.86 -5.32
N VAL A 14 0.31 3.86 -6.66
CA VAL A 14 0.78 2.76 -7.51
C VAL A 14 1.94 3.20 -8.38
N GLY A 15 2.68 2.21 -8.86
CA GLY A 15 3.80 2.40 -9.77
C GLY A 15 4.69 1.15 -9.80
N VAL A 16 5.49 1.03 -10.84
CA VAL A 16 6.41 -0.11 -10.99
C VAL A 16 7.47 -0.12 -9.88
N ALA A 17 8.07 -1.28 -9.62
CA ALA A 17 9.18 -1.36 -8.67
C ALA A 17 10.35 -0.47 -9.16
N GLY A 18 11.00 0.27 -8.26
CA GLY A 18 12.13 1.15 -8.62
C GLY A 18 11.73 2.53 -9.18
N VAL A 19 10.43 2.82 -9.33
CA VAL A 19 9.98 4.14 -9.85
C VAL A 19 10.24 5.31 -8.88
N GLY A 20 10.42 5.02 -7.59
CA GLY A 20 10.70 6.04 -6.57
C GLY A 20 9.52 6.40 -5.65
N LYS A 21 8.46 5.58 -5.61
CA LYS A 21 7.29 5.80 -4.74
C LYS A 21 7.65 6.16 -3.30
N SER A 22 8.54 5.38 -2.67
CA SER A 22 8.93 5.59 -1.27
C SER A 22 9.58 6.95 -1.05
N THR A 23 10.37 7.44 -2.01
CA THR A 23 10.96 8.78 -1.98
C THR A 23 9.88 9.85 -2.07
N VAL A 24 8.97 9.74 -3.05
CA VAL A 24 7.85 10.68 -3.22
C VAL A 24 6.96 10.73 -1.97
N LEU A 25 6.61 9.57 -1.41
CA LEU A 25 5.81 9.45 -0.20
C LEU A 25 6.50 10.06 1.03
N SER A 26 7.82 9.90 1.16
CA SER A 26 8.59 10.51 2.24
C SER A 26 8.53 12.04 2.18
N HIS A 27 8.73 12.63 1.00
CA HIS A 27 8.60 14.08 0.80
C HIS A 27 7.17 14.55 1.07
N ALA A 28 6.16 13.85 0.54
CA ALA A 28 4.76 14.19 0.78
C ALA A 28 4.41 14.18 2.28
N LYS A 29 4.90 13.19 3.04
CA LYS A 29 4.72 13.12 4.49
C LYS A 29 5.37 14.29 5.21
N SER A 30 6.57 14.71 4.80
CA SER A 30 7.24 15.87 5.38
C SER A 30 6.47 17.17 5.14
N ILE A 31 6.01 17.40 3.91
CA ILE A 31 5.30 18.63 3.52
C ILE A 31 3.96 18.72 4.26
N LEU A 32 3.12 17.68 4.14
CA LEU A 32 1.81 17.63 4.80
C LEU A 32 1.92 17.65 6.33
N GLY A 33 2.94 17.01 6.89
CA GLY A 33 3.22 17.10 8.33
C GLY A 33 3.51 18.53 8.79
N GLY A 34 4.27 19.29 7.98
CA GLY A 34 4.52 20.73 8.21
C GLY A 34 3.26 21.60 8.10
N GLU A 35 2.30 21.18 7.29
CA GLU A 35 0.98 21.83 7.15
C GLU A 35 -0.03 21.43 8.24
N GLY A 36 0.36 20.56 9.18
CA GLY A 36 -0.46 20.17 10.33
C GLY A 36 -1.27 18.89 10.17
N TYR A 37 -1.21 18.21 9.02
CA TYR A 37 -1.89 16.94 8.80
C TYR A 37 -1.27 15.80 9.63
N ALA A 38 -2.08 14.81 10.01
CA ALA A 38 -1.59 13.52 10.45
C ALA A 38 -1.43 12.62 9.22
N VAL A 39 -0.19 12.21 8.94
CA VAL A 39 0.13 11.44 7.73
C VAL A 39 0.64 10.05 8.08
N GLU A 40 -0.07 9.03 7.60
CA GLU A 40 0.32 7.63 7.72
C GLU A 40 0.64 7.05 6.33
N ILE A 41 1.69 6.24 6.26
CA ILE A 41 2.09 5.52 5.05
C ILE A 41 2.02 4.03 5.35
N LEU A 42 1.14 3.32 4.66
CA LEU A 42 0.90 1.89 4.84
C LEU A 42 1.36 1.16 3.59
N ASN A 43 2.29 0.21 3.73
CA ASN A 43 2.69 -0.65 2.64
C ASN A 43 1.80 -1.90 2.61
N TYR A 44 1.07 -2.10 1.52
CA TYR A 44 0.13 -3.21 1.40
C TYR A 44 0.83 -4.58 1.46
N GLY A 45 2.02 -4.68 0.86
CA GLY A 45 2.82 -5.90 0.89
C GLY A 45 3.34 -6.26 2.28
N ASP A 46 3.67 -5.27 3.10
CA ASP A 46 4.05 -5.49 4.51
C ASP A 46 2.86 -5.96 5.34
N PHE A 47 1.68 -5.35 5.14
CA PHE A 47 0.45 -5.80 5.78
C PHE A 47 0.09 -7.24 5.39
N MET A 48 0.22 -7.59 4.10
CA MET A 48 0.02 -8.97 3.65
C MET A 48 1.00 -9.94 4.32
N LEU A 49 2.30 -9.61 4.34
CA LEU A 49 3.32 -10.46 4.96
C LEU A 49 3.03 -10.66 6.45
N LYS A 50 2.72 -9.58 7.18
CA LYS A 50 2.36 -9.64 8.59
C LYS A 50 1.17 -10.57 8.82
N TYR A 51 0.10 -10.42 8.03
CA TYR A 51 -1.10 -11.23 8.14
C TYR A 51 -0.81 -12.73 7.93
N VAL A 52 -0.11 -13.10 6.87
CA VAL A 52 0.14 -14.53 6.58
C VAL A 52 1.07 -15.16 7.60
N VAL A 53 2.02 -14.41 8.16
CA VAL A 53 2.91 -14.89 9.23
C VAL A 53 2.13 -15.06 10.53
N GLU A 54 1.31 -14.08 10.92
CA GLU A 54 0.49 -14.15 12.13
C GLU A 54 -0.56 -15.28 12.08
N LYS A 55 -1.06 -15.60 10.89
CA LYS A 55 -2.02 -16.70 10.68
C LYS A 55 -1.36 -18.05 10.39
N GLY A 56 -0.03 -18.11 10.31
CA GLY A 56 0.72 -19.35 10.00
C GLY A 56 0.49 -19.89 8.58
N ILE A 57 0.06 -19.05 7.63
CA ILE A 57 -0.25 -19.44 6.25
C ILE A 57 1.04 -19.55 5.42
N CYS A 58 1.96 -18.59 5.57
CA CYS A 58 3.26 -18.56 4.86
C CYS A 58 4.33 -17.90 5.75
N LYS A 59 5.60 -18.18 5.46
CA LYS A 59 6.75 -17.59 6.17
C LYS A 59 7.44 -16.47 5.39
N SER A 60 7.17 -16.37 4.09
CA SER A 60 7.84 -15.41 3.20
C SER A 60 6.87 -14.81 2.19
N ARG A 61 7.27 -13.67 1.59
CA ARG A 61 6.50 -13.02 0.51
C ARG A 61 6.45 -13.87 -0.76
N ASP A 62 7.46 -14.69 -1.01
CA ASP A 62 7.54 -15.54 -2.20
C ASP A 62 6.56 -16.71 -2.12
N GLU A 63 6.38 -17.29 -0.93
CA GLU A 63 5.36 -18.32 -0.69
C GLU A 63 3.95 -17.81 -0.99
N ILE A 64 3.64 -16.55 -0.65
CA ILE A 64 2.34 -15.93 -0.97
C ILE A 64 2.05 -15.99 -2.49
N ARG A 65 3.07 -15.77 -3.32
CA ARG A 65 2.94 -15.78 -4.80
C ARG A 65 2.70 -17.19 -5.36
N SER A 66 3.04 -18.22 -4.59
CA SER A 66 2.88 -19.63 -4.95
C SER A 66 1.55 -20.27 -4.51
N LEU A 67 0.79 -19.59 -3.65
CA LEU A 67 -0.52 -20.09 -3.18
C LEU A 67 -1.53 -20.26 -4.33
N PRO A 68 -2.56 -21.10 -4.18
CA PRO A 68 -3.68 -21.13 -5.12
C PRO A 68 -4.34 -19.75 -5.27
N LEU A 69 -4.77 -19.38 -6.48
CA LEU A 69 -5.38 -18.06 -6.74
C LEU A 69 -6.58 -17.73 -5.82
N SER A 70 -7.37 -18.74 -5.46
CA SER A 70 -8.49 -18.61 -4.51
C SER A 70 -8.02 -18.21 -3.11
N GLU A 71 -6.94 -18.83 -2.62
CA GLU A 71 -6.33 -18.46 -1.34
C GLU A 71 -5.67 -17.10 -1.40
N GLN A 72 -4.92 -16.80 -2.46
CA GLN A 72 -4.31 -15.49 -2.63
C GLN A 72 -5.39 -14.39 -2.59
N ARG A 73 -6.52 -14.59 -3.28
CA ARG A 73 -7.67 -13.67 -3.27
C ARG A 73 -8.28 -13.52 -1.87
N SER A 74 -8.46 -14.62 -1.15
CA SER A 74 -9.01 -14.62 0.21
C SER A 74 -8.11 -13.83 1.16
N VAL A 75 -6.81 -14.12 1.15
CA VAL A 75 -5.79 -13.41 1.96
C VAL A 75 -5.80 -11.91 1.63
N GLN A 76 -5.77 -11.53 0.36
CA GLN A 76 -5.82 -10.12 -0.03
C GLN A 76 -7.08 -9.42 0.47
N SER A 77 -8.25 -10.07 0.38
CA SER A 77 -9.51 -9.46 0.82
C SER A 77 -9.52 -9.23 2.33
N LEU A 78 -9.01 -10.20 3.11
CA LEU A 78 -8.90 -10.09 4.56
C LEU A 78 -7.92 -8.99 4.97
N VAL A 79 -6.77 -8.92 4.30
CA VAL A 79 -5.76 -7.87 4.53
C VAL A 79 -6.31 -6.48 4.19
N ALA A 80 -7.05 -6.33 3.09
CA ALA A 80 -7.69 -5.06 2.74
C ALA A 80 -8.65 -4.60 3.83
N ARG A 81 -9.46 -5.52 4.37
CA ARG A 81 -10.40 -5.24 5.46
C ARG A 81 -9.69 -4.87 6.76
N GLU A 82 -8.62 -5.58 7.14
CA GLU A 82 -7.84 -5.24 8.34
C GLU A 82 -7.13 -3.89 8.20
N MET A 83 -6.55 -3.61 7.03
CA MET A 83 -5.98 -2.29 6.73
C MET A 83 -7.05 -1.20 6.82
N ARG A 84 -8.25 -1.43 6.29
CA ARG A 84 -9.36 -0.48 6.40
C ARG A 84 -9.75 -0.19 7.85
N ASN A 85 -9.88 -1.23 8.68
CA ASN A 85 -10.17 -1.07 10.10
C ASN A 85 -9.09 -0.25 10.83
N TYR A 86 -7.81 -0.51 10.50
CA TYR A 86 -6.71 0.29 11.01
C TYR A 86 -6.82 1.76 10.58
N ILE A 87 -7.08 2.00 9.29
CA ILE A 87 -7.27 3.34 8.72
C ILE A 87 -8.39 4.10 9.45
N ASP A 88 -9.52 3.43 9.69
CA ASP A 88 -10.66 4.04 10.40
C ASP A 88 -10.30 4.43 11.85
N SER A 89 -9.48 3.62 12.51
CA SER A 89 -9.01 3.90 13.88
C SER A 89 -8.10 5.13 13.98
N LEU A 90 -7.48 5.57 12.87
CA LEU A 90 -6.56 6.72 12.89
C LEU A 90 -7.27 8.03 13.24
N THR A 91 -8.56 8.15 12.95
CA THR A 91 -9.37 9.31 13.34
C THR A 91 -9.49 9.45 14.86
N LEU A 92 -9.44 8.33 15.60
CA LEU A 92 -9.42 8.31 17.06
C LEU A 92 -8.01 8.57 17.60
N LYS A 93 -6.98 8.07 16.91
CA LYS A 93 -5.56 8.30 17.25
C LYS A 93 -5.16 9.78 17.09
N TYR A 94 -5.71 10.46 16.10
CA TYR A 94 -5.43 11.86 15.78
C TYR A 94 -6.69 12.72 15.90
N PRO A 95 -7.24 12.88 17.11
CA PRO A 95 -8.55 13.50 17.30
C PRO A 95 -8.58 14.97 16.92
N GLU A 96 -7.43 15.65 16.81
CA GLU A 96 -7.31 17.08 16.55
C GLU A 96 -6.69 17.41 15.18
N LYS A 97 -6.54 16.43 14.28
CA LYS A 97 -5.94 16.62 12.96
C LYS A 97 -6.76 15.98 11.85
N ASP A 98 -6.72 16.58 10.67
CA ASP A 98 -7.12 15.89 9.44
C ASP A 98 -6.09 14.81 9.12
N VAL A 99 -6.57 13.66 8.64
CA VAL A 99 -5.75 12.45 8.47
C VAL A 99 -5.63 12.13 6.98
N VAL A 100 -4.39 11.99 6.50
CA VAL A 100 -4.08 11.51 5.15
C VAL A 100 -3.38 10.17 5.27
N VAL A 101 -3.94 9.14 4.65
CA VAL A 101 -3.33 7.82 4.56
C VAL A 101 -2.89 7.57 3.14
N PHE A 102 -1.60 7.29 2.96
CA PHE A 102 -1.07 6.75 1.72
C PHE A 102 -0.96 5.23 1.81
N VAL A 103 -1.60 4.52 0.87
CA VAL A 103 -1.44 3.08 0.71
C VAL A 103 -0.47 2.82 -0.44
N ASP A 104 0.76 2.44 -0.10
CA ASP A 104 1.80 2.07 -1.06
C ASP A 104 1.59 0.62 -1.53
N THR A 105 1.33 0.46 -2.83
CA THR A 105 1.21 -0.87 -3.45
C THR A 105 1.83 -0.88 -4.85
N HIS A 106 2.04 -2.09 -5.37
CA HIS A 106 2.47 -2.28 -6.74
C HIS A 106 1.25 -2.29 -7.66
N ALA A 107 1.38 -1.71 -8.86
CA ALA A 107 0.30 -1.79 -9.86
C ALA A 107 0.06 -3.24 -10.30
N VAL A 108 1.14 -4.01 -10.43
CA VAL A 108 1.15 -5.39 -10.90
C VAL A 108 2.14 -6.20 -10.09
N ILE A 109 1.74 -7.40 -9.70
CA ILE A 109 2.55 -8.41 -9.03
C ILE A 109 2.79 -9.54 -10.03
N LYS A 110 4.06 -9.87 -10.30
CA LYS A 110 4.40 -11.09 -11.04
C LYS A 110 4.09 -12.31 -10.15
N THR A 111 3.29 -13.23 -10.65
CA THR A 111 2.99 -14.53 -10.05
C THR A 111 3.40 -15.64 -11.02
N ALA A 112 3.43 -16.89 -10.54
CA ALA A 112 3.72 -18.05 -11.40
C ALA A 112 2.71 -18.22 -12.56
N THR A 113 1.53 -17.63 -12.44
CA THR A 113 0.44 -17.69 -13.44
C THR A 113 0.35 -16.45 -14.32
N GLY A 114 1.29 -15.51 -14.20
CA GLY A 114 1.35 -14.29 -15.03
C GLY A 114 1.34 -13.01 -14.20
N PHE A 115 0.67 -11.97 -14.73
CA PHE A 115 0.56 -10.68 -14.07
C PHE A 115 -0.73 -10.58 -13.29
N TRP A 116 -0.61 -10.39 -11.98
CA TRP A 116 -1.76 -10.22 -11.11
C TRP A 116 -1.89 -8.75 -10.69
N PRO A 117 -3.04 -8.07 -10.87
CA PRO A 117 -3.22 -6.69 -10.43
C PRO A 117 -2.97 -6.57 -8.93
N GLY A 118 -2.18 -5.57 -8.53
CA GLY A 118 -1.99 -5.27 -7.11
C GLY A 118 -3.15 -4.47 -6.49
N LEU A 119 -4.14 -4.08 -7.30
CA LEU A 119 -5.40 -3.46 -6.89
C LEU A 119 -6.59 -4.06 -7.65
N PRO A 120 -6.98 -5.29 -7.34
CA PRO A 120 -8.19 -5.87 -7.89
C PRO A 120 -9.44 -5.20 -7.27
N GLU A 121 -10.58 -5.30 -7.96
CA GLU A 121 -11.84 -4.64 -7.56
C GLU A 121 -12.21 -4.90 -6.09
N TYR A 122 -12.06 -6.14 -5.62
CA TYR A 122 -12.40 -6.49 -4.23
C TYR A 122 -11.50 -5.78 -3.20
N VAL A 123 -10.23 -5.48 -3.52
CA VAL A 123 -9.36 -4.68 -2.63
C VAL A 123 -9.79 -3.21 -2.66
N ILE A 124 -10.10 -2.68 -3.84
CA ILE A 124 -10.54 -1.28 -3.99
C ILE A 124 -11.84 -1.03 -3.22
N LYS A 125 -12.81 -1.96 -3.31
CA LYS A 125 -14.08 -1.88 -2.58
C LYS A 125 -13.92 -1.89 -1.07
N GLU A 126 -12.95 -2.63 -0.54
CA GLU A 126 -12.65 -2.67 0.90
C GLU A 126 -11.93 -1.39 1.36
N LEU A 127 -10.90 -0.96 0.64
CA LEU A 127 -10.11 0.21 1.02
C LEU A 127 -10.88 1.53 0.88
N LYS A 128 -11.79 1.62 -0.11
CA LYS A 128 -12.58 2.82 -0.45
C LYS A 128 -11.69 4.07 -0.59
N PRO A 129 -10.74 4.07 -1.54
CA PRO A 129 -9.85 5.20 -1.74
C PRO A 129 -10.60 6.44 -2.25
N ASP A 130 -10.16 7.63 -1.83
CA ASP A 130 -10.58 8.91 -2.42
C ASP A 130 -9.87 9.15 -3.75
N THR A 131 -8.61 8.72 -3.86
CA THR A 131 -7.73 8.99 -5.00
C THR A 131 -6.79 7.82 -5.25
N ILE A 132 -6.51 7.55 -6.53
CA ILE A 132 -5.44 6.67 -6.98
C ILE A 132 -4.40 7.53 -7.70
N VAL A 133 -3.16 7.50 -7.22
CA VAL A 133 -2.02 8.22 -7.80
C VAL A 133 -1.09 7.23 -8.47
N VAL A 134 -0.75 7.48 -9.74
CA VAL A 134 0.22 6.69 -10.49
C VAL A 134 1.54 7.45 -10.52
N VAL A 135 2.59 6.87 -9.95
CA VAL A 135 3.95 7.42 -10.01
C VAL A 135 4.67 6.77 -11.19
N GLU A 136 5.12 7.61 -12.13
CA GLU A 136 5.82 7.21 -13.33
C GLU A 136 7.22 7.86 -13.39
N ALA A 137 8.12 7.21 -14.11
CA ALA A 137 9.45 7.72 -14.40
C ALA A 137 9.93 7.13 -15.73
N ASP A 138 10.98 7.74 -16.29
CA ASP A 138 11.63 7.22 -17.49
C ASP A 138 12.10 5.75 -17.31
N PRO A 139 11.86 4.85 -18.29
CA PRO A 139 12.22 3.45 -18.19
C PRO A 139 13.71 3.19 -17.93
N GLN A 140 14.61 3.96 -18.55
CA GLN A 140 16.05 3.80 -18.33
C GLN A 140 16.41 4.15 -16.89
N SER A 141 15.80 5.19 -16.34
CA SER A 141 15.96 5.58 -14.94
C SER A 141 15.46 4.49 -13.98
N ILE A 142 14.35 3.82 -14.31
CA ILE A 142 13.82 2.70 -13.52
C ILE A 142 14.78 1.51 -13.53
N VAL A 143 15.27 1.11 -14.71
CA VAL A 143 16.22 -0.01 -14.85
C VAL A 143 17.52 0.26 -14.08
N GLN A 144 18.08 1.47 -14.21
CA GLN A 144 19.29 1.87 -13.48
C GLN A 144 19.10 1.87 -11.95
N ARG A 145 17.91 2.22 -11.45
CA ARG A 145 17.61 2.15 -10.01
C ARG A 145 17.43 0.70 -9.55
N GLN A 146 16.77 -0.13 -10.36
CA GLN A 146 16.57 -1.54 -10.04
C GLN A 146 17.89 -2.31 -9.98
N SER A 147 18.83 -2.05 -10.88
CA SER A 147 20.14 -2.73 -10.89
C SER A 147 21.01 -2.37 -9.68
N LYS A 148 20.80 -1.20 -9.08
CA LYS A 148 21.51 -0.74 -7.88
C LYS A 148 20.90 -1.25 -6.57
N ASP A 149 19.65 -1.70 -6.59
CA ASP A 149 18.94 -2.18 -5.39
C ASP A 149 19.05 -3.70 -5.23
N LEU A 150 20.11 -4.13 -4.54
CA LEU A 150 20.43 -5.54 -4.26
C LEU A 150 19.53 -6.19 -3.20
N SER A 151 18.71 -5.41 -2.48
CA SER A 151 17.89 -5.91 -1.36
C SER A 151 16.65 -6.71 -1.79
N ARG A 152 16.35 -6.75 -3.10
CA ARG A 152 15.13 -7.36 -3.64
C ARG A 152 15.45 -8.30 -4.79
N TYR A 153 15.11 -9.58 -4.60
CA TYR A 153 15.04 -10.55 -5.69
C TYR A 153 13.87 -10.20 -6.62
N ARG A 154 14.13 -10.16 -7.93
CA ARG A 154 13.16 -9.71 -8.96
C ARG A 154 13.05 -10.70 -10.14
N GLY A 155 13.60 -11.91 -9.96
CA GLY A 155 13.46 -13.04 -10.89
C GLY A 155 12.06 -13.63 -10.84
#